data_AF-A0A9D6GC13-F1
#
_entry.id   AF-A0A9D6GC13-F1
#
_cell.length_a   1.000
_cell.length_b   1.000
_cell.length_c   1.000
_cell.angle_alpha   90.00
_cell.angle_beta   90.00
_cell.angle_gamma   90.00
#
_symmetry.space_group_name_H-M   'P 1'
#
loop_
_entity.id
_entity.type
_entity.pdbx_description
1 polymer ?
#
loop_
_entity_poly.entity_id
_entity_poly.type
_entity_poly.pdbx_seq_one_letter_code
_entity_poly.pdbx_strand_id
1 'polypeptide(L)'
;MPAIERRLPGDPGQIIVIGLAAAAVIRYYGHRIPLVQWFVPDKPATRAVYDFVGRGTLIGLAVGVAYMAGINYFGLLKVIYAEESTRYGADVGYLLGTWAFLMWRGTEWPKLKESVFLTARTAAMVCWLFIGSWSFSSVFSYLGGHEIIEHFVLGLKLSPITFLLIAQIIIFLLGWPLEWSEIIIIFVPIFLPMLPHFGVDPLFFGVLVAMNLQTSFLTPPMAMACYYLKGVAPPHVQLIDIFKGSLPFPLMVFVAMVVVYLYQGMVLWLPDCFYGVGEFKPGVSFCSWERFISY
;
A
#
# COMPACT_ATOMS: atom_id res chain seq x y z
N MET A 1 19.54 -5.10 -20.63
CA MET A 1 18.18 -5.19 -21.21
C MET A 1 17.40 -3.96 -20.78
N PRO A 2 16.68 -3.26 -21.66
CA PRO A 2 15.86 -2.13 -21.24
C PRO A 2 14.71 -2.67 -20.38
N ALA A 3 14.41 -2.00 -19.26
CA ALA A 3 13.34 -2.37 -18.36
C ALA A 3 11.99 -2.35 -19.11
N ILE A 4 11.28 -3.47 -19.11
CA ILE A 4 9.98 -3.62 -19.77
C ILE A 4 8.95 -2.82 -18.94
N GLU A 5 8.58 -1.65 -19.44
CA GLU A 5 7.59 -0.76 -18.83
C GLU A 5 6.19 -1.39 -18.98
N ARG A 6 5.69 -2.01 -17.90
CA ARG A 6 4.35 -2.60 -17.84
C ARG A 6 3.31 -1.50 -17.61
N ARG A 7 2.66 -1.02 -18.67
CA ARG A 7 1.54 -0.06 -18.57
C ARG A 7 0.21 -0.81 -18.44
N LEU A 8 -0.60 -0.38 -17.48
CA LEU A 8 -1.97 -0.88 -17.28
C LEU A 8 -2.82 -0.67 -18.55
N PRO A 9 -3.62 -1.66 -18.98
CA PRO A 9 -4.63 -1.43 -20.01
C PRO A 9 -5.78 -0.59 -19.45
N GLY A 10 -5.95 0.60 -20.01
CA GLY A 10 -6.92 1.61 -19.57
C GLY A 10 -6.25 2.71 -18.75
N ASP A 11 -6.57 3.97 -19.06
CA ASP A 11 -6.03 5.10 -18.31
C ASP A 11 -6.41 4.94 -16.82
N PRO A 12 -5.49 5.18 -15.87
CA PRO A 12 -5.76 5.08 -14.43
C PRO A 12 -7.03 5.82 -13.99
N GLY A 13 -7.40 6.88 -14.70
CA GLY A 13 -8.65 7.61 -14.51
C GLY A 13 -9.91 6.75 -14.67
N GLN A 14 -9.93 5.75 -15.56
CA GLN A 14 -11.08 4.86 -15.74
C GLN A 14 -11.30 3.96 -14.53
N ILE A 15 -10.24 3.42 -13.93
CA ILE A 15 -10.31 2.55 -12.74
C ILE A 15 -10.84 3.35 -11.53
N ILE A 16 -10.40 4.60 -11.39
CA ILE A 16 -10.90 5.52 -10.35
C ILE A 16 -12.38 5.83 -10.58
N VAL A 17 -12.79 6.14 -11.81
CA VAL A 17 -14.20 6.40 -12.14
C VAL A 17 -15.07 5.16 -11.84
N ILE A 18 -14.60 3.96 -12.17
CA ILE A 18 -15.30 2.70 -11.87
C ILE A 18 -15.41 2.48 -10.36
N GLY A 19 -14.31 2.67 -9.61
CA GLY A 19 -14.31 2.54 -8.15
C GLY A 19 -15.25 3.53 -7.47
N LEU A 20 -15.36 4.75 -8.00
CA LEU A 20 -16.23 5.80 -7.48
C LEU A 20 -17.70 5.60 -7.87
N ALA A 21 -17.97 5.10 -9.07
CA ALA A 21 -19.29 4.65 -9.47
C ALA A 21 -19.76 3.50 -8.58
N ALA A 22 -18.89 2.53 -8.28
CA ALA A 22 -19.18 1.44 -7.35
C ALA A 22 -19.47 1.97 -5.93
N ALA A 23 -18.68 2.91 -5.41
CA ALA A 23 -18.93 3.53 -4.10
C ALA A 23 -20.28 4.28 -4.05
N ALA A 24 -20.63 5.02 -5.11
CA ALA A 24 -21.92 5.69 -5.22
C ALA A 24 -23.10 4.70 -5.28
N VAL A 25 -22.94 3.60 -6.02
CA VAL A 25 -23.93 2.52 -6.12
C VAL A 25 -24.10 1.82 -4.77
N ILE A 26 -23.01 1.47 -4.08
CA ILE A 26 -23.06 0.87 -2.74
C ILE A 26 -23.76 1.82 -1.75
N ARG A 27 -23.57 3.13 -1.87
CA ARG A 27 -24.24 4.09 -0.99
C ARG A 27 -25.74 4.22 -1.27
N TYR A 28 -26.14 4.31 -2.55
CA TYR A 28 -27.54 4.49 -2.92
C TYR A 28 -28.36 3.20 -2.82
N TYR A 29 -27.77 2.07 -3.20
CA TYR A 29 -28.43 0.77 -3.27
C TYR A 29 -28.00 -0.22 -2.18
N GLY A 30 -26.95 0.08 -1.41
CA GLY A 30 -26.46 -0.81 -0.35
C GLY A 30 -27.42 -1.02 0.81
N HIS A 31 -28.44 -0.15 0.96
CA HIS A 31 -29.56 -0.43 1.87
C HIS A 31 -30.32 -1.72 1.50
N ARG A 32 -30.21 -2.20 0.25
CA ARG A 32 -30.78 -3.48 -0.21
C ARG A 32 -29.81 -4.66 -0.11
N ILE A 33 -28.54 -4.40 0.16
CA ILE A 33 -27.48 -5.41 0.26
C ILE A 33 -27.31 -5.77 1.73
N PRO A 34 -27.66 -7.00 2.17
CA PRO A 34 -27.62 -7.38 3.58
C PRO A 34 -26.24 -7.20 4.23
N LEU A 35 -25.17 -7.41 3.45
CA LEU A 35 -23.78 -7.27 3.89
C LEU A 35 -23.43 -5.82 4.27
N VAL A 36 -24.01 -4.83 3.59
CA VAL A 36 -23.69 -3.41 3.82
C VAL A 36 -24.40 -2.90 5.07
N GLN A 37 -25.55 -3.48 5.43
CA GLN A 37 -26.32 -3.09 6.63
C GLN A 37 -25.57 -3.36 7.93
N TRP A 38 -24.66 -4.35 7.96
CA TRP A 38 -23.78 -4.61 9.11
C TRP A 38 -22.85 -3.44 9.44
N PHE A 39 -22.58 -2.55 8.48
CA PHE A 39 -21.68 -1.41 8.65
C PHE A 39 -22.42 -0.07 8.85
N VAL A 40 -23.76 -0.07 8.80
CA VAL A 40 -24.56 1.16 8.99
C VAL A 40 -24.96 1.29 10.47
N PRO A 41 -24.65 2.41 11.15
CA PRO A 41 -25.01 2.58 12.57
C PRO A 41 -26.53 2.67 12.80
N ASP A 42 -27.06 1.89 13.74
CA ASP A 42 -28.50 1.84 14.05
C ASP A 42 -29.05 3.05 14.80
N LYS A 43 -28.21 3.75 15.58
CA LYS A 43 -28.67 4.88 16.41
C LYS A 43 -28.89 6.15 15.57
N PRO A 44 -29.97 6.92 15.83
CA PRO A 44 -30.37 8.06 14.98
C PRO A 44 -29.35 9.20 14.97
N ALA A 45 -28.69 9.49 16.10
CA ALA A 45 -27.67 10.53 16.19
C ALA A 45 -26.40 10.17 15.37
N THR A 46 -25.95 8.92 15.44
CA THR A 46 -24.79 8.44 14.66
C THR A 46 -25.12 8.29 13.19
N ARG A 47 -26.38 7.98 12.84
CA ARG A 47 -26.85 7.89 11.46
C ARG A 47 -26.88 9.26 10.79
N ALA A 48 -27.27 10.32 11.51
CA ALA A 48 -27.20 11.69 11.00
C ALA A 48 -25.76 12.15 10.71
N VAL A 49 -24.81 11.80 11.57
CA VAL A 49 -23.37 12.08 11.35
C VAL A 49 -22.83 11.26 10.18
N TYR A 50 -23.16 9.97 10.10
CA TYR A 50 -22.79 9.08 8.99
C TYR A 50 -23.35 9.58 7.64
N ASP A 51 -24.58 10.09 7.63
CA ASP A 51 -25.21 10.64 6.44
C ASP A 51 -24.65 12.01 6.04
N PHE A 52 -24.28 12.84 7.01
CA PHE A 52 -23.62 14.12 6.77
C PHE A 52 -22.21 13.92 6.17
N VAL A 53 -21.39 13.08 6.82
CA VAL A 53 -20.04 12.74 6.33
C VAL A 53 -20.14 12.07 4.96
N GLY A 54 -21.06 11.12 4.78
CA GLY A 54 -21.23 10.40 3.52
C GLY A 54 -21.66 11.30 2.34
N ARG A 55 -22.56 12.27 2.54
CA ARG A 55 -22.93 13.25 1.48
C ARG A 55 -21.74 14.13 1.12
N GLY A 56 -20.95 14.53 2.12
CA GLY A 56 -19.76 15.32 1.89
C GLY A 56 -18.67 14.57 1.12
N THR A 57 -18.46 13.30 1.47
CA THR A 57 -17.53 12.43 0.74
C THR A 57 -17.96 12.25 -0.71
N LEU A 58 -19.25 12.04 -1.00
CA LEU A 58 -19.74 11.89 -2.37
C LEU A 58 -19.57 13.16 -3.22
N ILE A 59 -19.79 14.34 -2.63
CA ILE A 59 -19.58 15.62 -3.33
C ILE A 59 -18.09 15.83 -3.59
N GLY A 60 -17.23 15.62 -2.59
CA GLY A 60 -15.78 15.72 -2.76
C GLY A 60 -15.25 14.73 -3.79
N LEU A 61 -15.79 13.50 -3.83
CA LEU A 61 -15.47 12.50 -4.84
C LEU A 61 -15.94 12.90 -6.23
N ALA A 62 -17.17 13.40 -6.38
CA ALA A 62 -17.70 13.85 -7.67
C ALA A 62 -16.90 15.03 -8.24
N VAL A 63 -16.49 15.97 -7.38
CA VAL A 63 -15.61 17.08 -7.77
C VAL A 63 -14.20 16.58 -8.11
N GLY A 64 -13.68 15.60 -7.37
CA GLY A 64 -12.45 14.88 -7.71
C GLY A 64 -12.49 14.29 -9.12
N VAL A 65 -13.58 13.60 -9.47
CA VAL A 65 -13.79 13.04 -10.81
C VAL A 65 -13.88 14.11 -11.88
N ALA A 66 -14.64 15.19 -11.62
CA ALA A 66 -14.78 16.28 -12.58
C ALA A 66 -13.44 16.99 -12.84
N TYR A 67 -12.63 17.19 -11.80
CA TYR A 67 -11.28 17.72 -11.89
C TYR A 67 -10.36 16.82 -12.73
N MET A 68 -10.38 15.50 -12.47
CA MET A 68 -9.60 14.51 -13.23
C MET A 68 -10.01 14.47 -14.70
N ALA A 69 -11.32 14.45 -14.97
CA ALA A 69 -11.86 14.47 -16.33
C ALA A 69 -11.49 15.77 -17.06
N GLY A 70 -11.51 16.90 -16.35
CA GLY A 70 -11.09 18.20 -16.88
C GLY A 70 -9.61 18.22 -17.27
N ILE A 71 -8.71 17.76 -16.40
CA ILE A 71 -7.27 17.72 -16.67
C ILE A 71 -6.95 16.82 -17.88
N ASN A 72 -7.61 15.66 -17.98
CA ASN A 72 -7.48 14.76 -19.12
C ASN A 72 -7.98 15.45 -20.41
N TYR A 73 -9.18 16.04 -20.37
CA TYR A 73 -9.80 16.72 -21.52
C TYR A 73 -8.96 17.90 -22.04
N PHE A 74 -8.36 18.70 -21.14
CA PHE A 74 -7.55 19.86 -21.52
C PHE A 74 -6.10 19.51 -21.90
N GLY A 75 -5.69 18.24 -21.83
CA GLY A 75 -4.35 17.81 -22.25
C GLY A 75 -3.19 18.43 -21.47
N LEU A 76 -3.46 19.04 -20.32
CA LEU A 76 -2.47 19.71 -19.46
C LEU A 76 -1.38 18.76 -18.96
N LEU A 77 -1.68 17.46 -18.92
CA LEU A 77 -0.75 16.38 -18.55
C LEU A 77 0.44 16.23 -19.52
N LYS A 78 0.31 16.67 -20.79
CA LYS A 78 1.41 16.60 -21.76
C LYS A 78 2.55 17.58 -21.47
N VAL A 79 2.33 18.58 -20.61
CA VAL A 79 3.27 19.70 -20.40
C VAL A 79 4.23 19.45 -19.22
N ILE A 80 3.98 18.49 -18.31
CA ILE A 80 4.70 18.41 -17.00
C ILE A 80 5.08 16.98 -16.55
N TYR A 81 5.64 16.14 -17.43
CA TYR A 81 6.38 14.88 -17.10
C TYR A 81 5.58 13.61 -16.69
N ALA A 82 6.24 12.47 -16.89
CA ALA A 82 5.73 11.14 -17.26
C ALA A 82 5.69 10.08 -16.13
N GLU A 83 5.08 10.37 -14.98
CA GLU A 83 4.84 9.36 -13.93
C GLU A 83 3.39 9.43 -13.44
N GLU A 84 2.61 8.39 -13.76
CA GLU A 84 1.14 8.45 -13.79
C GLU A 84 0.45 7.99 -12.50
N SER A 85 1.07 7.26 -11.57
CA SER A 85 0.30 6.59 -10.49
C SER A 85 0.21 7.37 -9.17
N THR A 86 1.25 8.13 -8.78
CA THR A 86 1.34 8.73 -7.44
C THR A 86 0.65 10.09 -7.31
N ARG A 87 0.48 10.83 -8.42
CA ARG A 87 -0.16 12.17 -8.45
C ARG A 87 -1.66 12.14 -8.17
N TYR A 88 -2.37 11.14 -8.71
CA TYR A 88 -3.83 11.11 -8.63
C TYR A 88 -4.38 10.91 -7.20
N GLY A 89 -3.63 10.19 -6.34
CA GLY A 89 -4.01 10.00 -4.94
C GLY A 89 -3.89 11.27 -4.09
N ALA A 90 -2.87 12.09 -4.35
CA ALA A 90 -2.65 13.36 -3.66
C ALA A 90 -3.72 14.39 -4.04
N ASP A 91 -4.09 14.46 -5.32
CA ASP A 91 -5.10 15.40 -5.82
C ASP A 91 -6.50 15.07 -5.28
N VAL A 92 -6.89 13.79 -5.28
CA VAL A 92 -8.17 13.34 -4.69
C VAL A 92 -8.18 13.56 -3.17
N GLY A 93 -7.05 13.31 -2.49
CA GLY A 93 -6.91 13.57 -1.05
C GLY A 93 -7.04 15.07 -0.71
N TYR A 94 -6.40 15.94 -1.50
CA TYR A 94 -6.51 17.40 -1.34
C TYR A 94 -7.94 17.89 -1.59
N LEU A 95 -8.61 17.39 -2.62
CA LEU A 95 -10.00 17.76 -2.91
C LEU A 95 -10.97 17.26 -1.84
N LEU A 96 -10.81 16.02 -1.36
CA LEU A 96 -11.60 15.50 -0.24
C LEU A 96 -11.36 16.30 1.04
N GLY A 97 -10.10 16.61 1.35
CA GLY A 97 -9.72 17.39 2.53
C GLY A 97 -10.24 18.82 2.51
N THR A 98 -10.15 19.50 1.37
CA THR A 98 -10.67 20.88 1.19
C THR A 98 -12.19 20.92 1.21
N TRP A 99 -12.87 19.92 0.65
CA TRP A 99 -14.33 19.83 0.76
C TRP A 99 -14.79 19.52 2.17
N ALA A 100 -14.17 18.55 2.85
CA ALA A 100 -14.44 18.28 4.26
C ALA A 100 -14.20 19.54 5.12
N PHE A 101 -13.15 20.30 4.82
CA PHE A 101 -12.85 21.60 5.44
C PHE A 101 -13.93 22.66 5.20
N LEU A 102 -14.48 22.77 3.98
CA LEU A 102 -15.56 23.72 3.65
C LEU A 102 -16.90 23.35 4.29
N MET A 103 -17.17 22.06 4.51
CA MET A 103 -18.41 21.58 5.13
C MET A 103 -18.36 21.63 6.65
N TRP A 104 -17.17 21.66 7.26
CA TRP A 104 -17.02 21.79 8.70
C TRP A 104 -17.19 23.27 9.11
N ARG A 105 -18.34 23.59 9.72
CA ARG A 105 -18.78 24.97 10.04
C ARG A 105 -18.01 25.68 11.18
N GLY A 106 -16.81 25.22 11.52
CA GLY A 106 -16.11 25.58 12.77
C GLY A 106 -14.65 25.97 12.61
N THR A 107 -14.25 26.56 11.48
CA THR A 107 -12.84 26.71 11.12
C THR A 107 -12.35 28.15 11.22
N GLU A 108 -11.63 28.43 12.29
CA GLU A 108 -10.88 29.68 12.47
C GLU A 108 -9.61 29.64 11.60
N TRP A 109 -9.37 30.69 10.80
CA TRP A 109 -8.19 30.83 9.92
C TRP A 109 -6.83 30.51 10.59
N PRO A 110 -6.59 30.89 11.86
CA PRO A 110 -5.37 30.50 12.58
C PRO A 110 -5.15 28.99 12.69
N LYS A 111 -6.22 28.21 12.97
CA LYS A 111 -6.16 26.75 13.13
C LYS A 111 -5.83 26.03 11.81
N LEU A 112 -6.33 26.56 10.69
CA LEU A 112 -5.96 26.04 9.36
C LEU A 112 -4.47 26.25 9.09
N LYS A 113 -3.98 27.47 9.30
CA LYS A 113 -2.56 27.80 9.06
C LYS A 113 -1.64 26.92 9.90
N GLU A 114 -1.99 26.71 11.16
CA GLU A 114 -1.26 25.82 12.07
C GLU A 114 -1.27 24.36 11.57
N SER A 115 -2.43 23.84 11.18
CA SER A 115 -2.57 22.46 10.67
C SER A 115 -1.75 22.21 9.40
N VAL A 116 -1.77 23.17 8.46
CA VAL A 116 -0.95 23.11 7.24
C VAL A 116 0.53 23.13 7.57
N PHE A 117 0.97 24.01 8.47
CA PHE A 117 2.37 24.10 8.89
C PHE A 117 2.86 22.82 9.56
N LEU A 118 2.06 22.24 10.46
CA LEU A 118 2.38 20.96 11.11
C LEU A 118 2.52 19.82 10.10
N THR A 119 1.59 19.74 9.14
CA THR A 119 1.61 18.74 8.06
C THR A 119 2.83 18.91 7.15
N ALA A 120 3.15 20.15 6.77
CA ALA A 120 4.32 20.46 5.95
C ALA A 120 5.63 20.12 6.67
N ARG A 121 5.71 20.40 7.99
CA ARG A 121 6.89 20.07 8.80
C ARG A 121 7.13 18.56 8.87
N THR A 122 6.09 17.76 9.09
CA THR A 122 6.22 16.30 9.10
C THR A 122 6.58 15.76 7.72
N ALA A 123 5.96 16.29 6.66
CA ALA A 123 6.30 15.90 5.29
C ALA A 123 7.76 16.23 4.94
N ALA A 124 8.26 17.40 5.35
CA ALA A 124 9.65 17.80 5.11
C ALA A 124 10.67 16.88 5.82
N MET A 125 10.35 16.39 7.02
CA MET A 125 11.19 15.40 7.71
C MET A 125 11.29 14.10 6.91
N VAL A 126 10.17 13.59 6.40
CA VAL A 126 10.13 12.37 5.56
C VAL A 126 10.84 12.61 4.22
N CYS A 127 10.63 13.76 3.57
CA CYS A 127 11.35 14.11 2.34
C CYS A 127 12.87 14.11 2.51
N TRP A 128 13.38 14.56 3.66
CA TRP A 128 14.80 14.51 3.96
C TRP A 128 15.34 13.09 4.12
N LEU A 129 14.55 12.18 4.69
CA LEU A 129 14.90 10.76 4.76
C LEU A 129 15.01 10.15 3.36
N PHE A 130 14.15 10.53 2.42
CA PHE A 130 14.26 10.08 1.03
C PHE A 130 15.57 10.51 0.36
N ILE A 131 15.95 11.78 0.51
CA ILE A 131 17.18 12.30 -0.07
C ILE A 131 18.41 11.56 0.49
N GLY A 132 18.45 11.36 1.81
CA GLY A 132 19.54 10.65 2.47
C GLY A 132 19.62 9.18 2.07
N SER A 133 18.50 8.46 2.15
CA SER A 133 18.39 7.04 1.80
C SER A 133 18.73 6.78 0.34
N TRP A 134 18.23 7.61 -0.58
CA TRP A 134 18.51 7.44 -2.00
C TRP A 134 19.99 7.74 -2.33
N SER A 135 20.57 8.75 -1.69
CA SER A 135 22.01 9.04 -1.82
C SER A 135 22.87 7.88 -1.31
N PHE A 136 22.53 7.33 -0.14
CA PHE A 136 23.20 6.15 0.42
C PHE A 136 23.05 4.92 -0.50
N SER A 137 21.82 4.58 -0.91
CA SER A 137 21.52 3.44 -1.77
C SER A 137 22.26 3.54 -3.12
N SER A 138 22.34 4.74 -3.70
CA SER A 138 23.05 4.98 -4.96
C SER A 138 24.56 4.79 -4.82
N VAL A 139 25.18 5.37 -3.78
CA VAL A 139 26.63 5.21 -3.53
C VAL A 139 26.98 3.76 -3.17
N PHE A 140 26.16 3.12 -2.33
CA PHE A 140 26.33 1.71 -1.97
C PHE A 140 26.23 0.79 -3.19
N SER A 141 25.26 1.04 -4.08
CA SER A 141 25.13 0.32 -5.35
C SER A 141 26.33 0.55 -6.26
N TYR A 142 26.77 1.80 -6.40
CA TYR A 142 27.88 2.17 -7.27
C TYR A 142 29.21 1.55 -6.84
N LEU A 143 29.43 1.40 -5.53
CA LEU A 143 30.63 0.77 -4.97
C LEU A 143 30.58 -0.78 -5.00
N GLY A 144 29.53 -1.38 -5.56
CA GLY A 144 29.37 -2.84 -5.61
C GLY A 144 28.95 -3.45 -4.28
N GLY A 145 28.35 -2.68 -3.37
CA GLY A 145 27.91 -3.18 -2.06
C GLY A 145 26.91 -4.33 -2.14
N HIS A 146 26.14 -4.39 -3.23
CA HIS A 146 25.20 -5.48 -3.51
C HIS A 146 25.92 -6.82 -3.70
N GLU A 147 27.06 -6.83 -4.42
CA GLU A 147 27.85 -8.04 -4.69
C GLU A 147 28.41 -8.65 -3.39
N ILE A 148 28.82 -7.81 -2.44
CA ILE A 148 29.34 -8.27 -1.14
C ILE A 148 28.26 -9.02 -0.37
N ILE A 149 27.04 -8.46 -0.32
CA ILE A 149 25.90 -9.09 0.37
C ILE A 149 25.49 -10.37 -0.37
N GLU A 150 25.44 -10.32 -1.70
CA GLU A 150 25.13 -11.49 -2.54
C GLU A 150 26.10 -12.64 -2.28
N HIS A 151 27.41 -12.39 -2.33
CA HIS A 151 28.42 -13.42 -2.05
C HIS A 151 28.31 -13.98 -0.63
N PHE A 152 28.01 -13.14 0.35
CA PHE A 152 27.78 -13.60 1.73
C PHE A 152 26.56 -14.53 1.82
N VAL A 153 25.43 -14.15 1.23
CA VAL A 153 24.19 -14.94 1.25
C VAL A 153 24.32 -16.23 0.45
N LEU A 154 24.93 -16.19 -0.74
CA LEU A 154 25.21 -17.37 -1.55
C LEU A 154 26.19 -18.33 -0.86
N GLY A 155 27.14 -17.81 -0.08
CA GLY A 155 28.04 -18.59 0.75
C GLY A 155 27.35 -19.44 1.83
N LEU A 156 26.14 -19.04 2.26
CA LEU A 156 25.33 -19.77 3.23
C LEU A 156 24.59 -20.98 2.63
N LYS A 157 24.63 -21.17 1.30
CA LYS A 157 23.98 -22.29 0.57
C LYS A 157 22.53 -22.52 1.02
N LEU A 158 21.74 -21.44 1.05
CA LEU A 158 20.36 -21.48 1.50
C LEU A 158 19.45 -22.15 0.45
N SER A 159 18.38 -22.79 0.92
CA SER A 159 17.25 -23.13 0.04
C SER A 159 16.47 -21.86 -0.35
N PRO A 160 15.76 -21.85 -1.49
CA PRO A 160 14.90 -20.72 -1.87
C PRO A 160 13.88 -20.33 -0.80
N ILE A 161 13.29 -21.32 -0.12
CA ILE A 161 12.34 -21.11 0.98
C ILE A 161 13.02 -20.41 2.15
N THR A 162 14.19 -20.91 2.56
CA THR A 162 14.94 -20.36 3.67
C THR A 162 15.37 -18.92 3.38
N PHE A 163 15.83 -18.64 2.16
CA PHE A 163 16.16 -17.28 1.72
C PHE A 163 14.94 -16.34 1.84
N LEU A 164 13.78 -16.75 1.32
CA LEU A 164 12.56 -15.95 1.38
C LEU A 164 12.10 -15.70 2.81
N LEU A 165 12.12 -16.72 3.67
CA LEU A 165 11.74 -16.56 5.09
C LEU A 165 12.68 -15.61 5.82
N ILE A 166 13.99 -15.72 5.60
CA ILE A 166 14.98 -14.82 6.21
C ILE A 166 14.77 -13.39 5.71
N ALA A 167 14.59 -13.19 4.41
CA ALA A 167 14.32 -11.87 3.84
C ALA A 167 13.06 -11.25 4.46
N GLN A 168 11.99 -12.03 4.60
CA GLN A 168 10.75 -11.57 5.22
C GLN A 168 10.91 -11.25 6.70
N ILE A 169 11.65 -12.06 7.46
CA ILE A 169 11.91 -11.78 8.88
C ILE A 169 12.72 -10.50 9.03
N ILE A 170 13.77 -10.30 8.21
CA ILE A 170 14.58 -9.08 8.22
C ILE A 170 13.70 -7.86 7.93
N ILE A 171 12.89 -7.91 6.86
CA ILE A 171 11.99 -6.82 6.48
C ILE A 171 10.95 -6.54 7.56
N PHE A 172 10.39 -7.58 8.18
CA PHE A 172 9.41 -7.44 9.26
C PHE A 172 10.01 -6.73 10.49
N LEU A 173 11.23 -7.10 10.89
CA LEU A 173 11.91 -6.49 12.03
C LEU A 173 12.35 -5.06 11.74
N LEU A 174 12.80 -4.78 10.51
CA LEU A 174 13.18 -3.44 10.07
C LEU A 174 11.98 -2.50 9.96
N GLY A 175 10.80 -3.03 9.64
CA GLY A 175 9.55 -2.28 9.60
C GLY A 175 9.05 -1.81 10.95
N TRP A 176 9.70 -2.19 12.06
CA TRP A 176 9.49 -1.50 13.33
C TRP A 176 10.14 -0.09 13.27
N PRO A 177 11.46 0.09 13.32
CA PRO A 177 12.04 1.44 13.39
C PRO A 177 11.95 2.26 12.09
N LEU A 178 11.86 1.61 10.93
CA LEU A 178 11.91 2.28 9.62
C LEU A 178 10.52 2.41 8.98
N GLU A 179 10.32 3.46 8.18
CA GLU A 179 9.11 3.59 7.36
C GLU A 179 9.20 2.70 6.10
N TRP A 180 8.04 2.34 5.54
CA TRP A 180 7.95 1.31 4.50
C TRP A 180 8.68 1.72 3.22
N SER A 181 8.72 3.02 2.91
CA SER A 181 9.33 3.55 1.72
C SER A 181 10.85 3.49 1.79
N GLU A 182 11.47 3.73 2.96
CA GLU A 182 12.92 3.58 3.14
C GLU A 182 13.33 2.11 3.02
N ILE A 183 12.51 1.20 3.52
CA ILE A 183 12.78 -0.24 3.36
C ILE A 183 12.77 -0.61 1.87
N ILE A 184 11.80 -0.13 1.11
CA ILE A 184 11.72 -0.38 -0.33
C ILE A 184 12.91 0.24 -1.06
N ILE A 185 13.31 1.47 -0.75
CA ILE A 185 14.40 2.16 -1.48
C ILE A 185 15.78 1.55 -1.18
N ILE A 186 16.00 1.05 0.04
CA ILE A 186 17.30 0.53 0.45
C ILE A 186 17.39 -0.99 0.24
N PHE A 187 16.44 -1.74 0.78
CA PHE A 187 16.57 -3.20 0.89
C PHE A 187 16.06 -3.95 -0.33
N VAL A 188 15.02 -3.48 -1.01
CA VAL A 188 14.50 -4.19 -2.19
C VAL A 188 15.56 -4.26 -3.30
N PRO A 189 16.28 -3.18 -3.68
CA PRO A 189 17.39 -3.26 -4.62
C PRO A 189 18.49 -4.25 -4.22
N ILE A 190 18.73 -4.43 -2.91
CA ILE A 190 19.69 -5.40 -2.38
C ILE A 190 19.23 -6.84 -2.64
N PHE A 191 17.95 -7.14 -2.44
CA PHE A 191 17.42 -8.50 -2.63
C PHE A 191 17.13 -8.86 -4.09
N LEU A 192 16.75 -7.89 -4.92
CA LEU A 192 16.39 -8.10 -6.33
C LEU A 192 17.44 -8.87 -7.17
N PRO A 193 18.76 -8.54 -7.15
CA PRO A 193 19.75 -9.26 -7.94
C PRO A 193 19.94 -10.71 -7.47
N MET A 194 19.58 -11.03 -6.23
CA MET A 194 19.67 -12.39 -5.70
C MET A 194 18.49 -13.27 -6.11
N LEU A 195 17.32 -12.70 -6.45
CA LEU A 195 16.12 -13.49 -6.76
C LEU A 195 16.29 -14.50 -7.90
N PRO A 196 16.98 -14.18 -9.02
CA PRO A 196 17.23 -15.15 -10.09
C PRO A 196 18.05 -16.36 -9.63
N HIS A 197 18.98 -16.19 -8.68
CA HIS A 197 19.79 -17.30 -8.15
C HIS A 197 18.94 -18.32 -7.37
N PHE A 198 17.87 -17.86 -6.73
CA PHE A 198 16.92 -18.69 -5.99
C PHE A 198 15.69 -19.10 -6.83
N GLY A 199 15.62 -18.69 -8.11
CA GLY A 199 14.48 -18.98 -8.98
C GLY A 199 13.18 -18.30 -8.54
N VAL A 200 13.27 -17.16 -7.86
CA VAL A 200 12.12 -16.41 -7.33
C VAL A 200 11.69 -15.32 -8.32
N ASP A 201 10.39 -15.25 -8.61
CA ASP A 201 9.83 -14.16 -9.41
C ASP A 201 9.83 -12.82 -8.61
N PRO A 202 10.36 -11.71 -9.19
CA PRO A 202 10.38 -10.41 -8.52
C PRO A 202 9.02 -9.85 -8.12
N LEU A 203 7.96 -10.13 -8.90
CA LEU A 203 6.60 -9.70 -8.58
C LEU A 203 6.07 -10.47 -7.37
N PHE A 204 6.31 -11.78 -7.33
CA PHE A 204 5.96 -12.60 -6.17
C PHE A 204 6.67 -12.11 -4.90
N PHE A 205 7.98 -11.83 -4.98
CA PHE A 205 8.73 -11.23 -3.88
C PHE A 205 8.17 -9.87 -3.47
N GLY A 206 7.87 -8.98 -4.43
CA GLY A 206 7.31 -7.66 -4.17
C GLY A 206 5.96 -7.72 -3.44
N VAL A 207 5.08 -8.65 -3.81
CA VAL A 207 3.78 -8.84 -3.14
C VAL A 207 3.98 -9.36 -1.72
N LEU A 208 4.90 -10.31 -1.51
CA LEU A 208 5.25 -10.77 -0.18
C LEU A 208 5.78 -9.64 0.71
N VAL A 209 6.65 -8.78 0.17
CA VAL A 209 7.18 -7.61 0.89
C VAL A 209 6.05 -6.63 1.21
N ALA A 210 5.14 -6.36 0.27
CA ALA A 210 4.01 -5.45 0.50
C ALA A 210 3.06 -5.96 1.60
N MET A 211 2.74 -7.26 1.62
CA MET A 211 1.92 -7.85 2.68
C MET A 211 2.62 -7.82 4.04
N ASN A 212 3.93 -8.08 4.06
CA ASN A 212 4.76 -8.10 5.26
C ASN A 212 4.92 -6.70 5.89
N LEU A 213 5.13 -5.67 5.06
CA LEU A 213 5.20 -4.30 5.56
C LEU A 213 3.86 -3.88 6.17
N GLN A 214 2.73 -4.24 5.57
CA GLN A 214 1.40 -3.96 6.16
C GLN A 214 1.23 -4.57 7.57
N THR A 215 1.68 -5.81 7.78
CA THR A 215 1.59 -6.43 9.11
C THR A 215 2.55 -5.82 10.11
N SER A 216 3.75 -5.44 9.67
CA SER A 216 4.75 -4.76 10.50
C SER A 216 4.19 -3.48 11.13
N PHE A 217 3.57 -2.59 10.34
CA PHE A 217 3.00 -1.33 10.84
C PHE A 217 1.78 -1.51 11.75
N LEU A 218 1.16 -2.68 11.75
CA LEU A 218 -0.01 -2.99 12.60
C LEU A 218 0.38 -3.72 13.88
N THR A 219 1.63 -4.18 14.00
CA THR A 219 2.13 -4.91 15.17
C THR A 219 2.77 -3.94 16.17
N PRO A 220 2.54 -4.09 17.49
CA PRO A 220 3.30 -3.34 18.50
C PRO A 220 4.81 -3.57 18.31
N PRO A 221 5.68 -2.55 18.40
CA PRO A 221 5.52 -1.23 19.03
C PRO A 221 5.09 -0.08 18.11
N MET A 222 4.86 -0.32 16.81
CA MET A 222 4.73 0.74 15.80
C MET A 222 3.31 0.93 15.27
N ALA A 223 2.33 0.32 15.93
CA ALA A 223 0.91 0.43 15.62
C ALA A 223 0.34 1.83 15.97
N MET A 224 0.77 2.87 15.24
CA MET A 224 0.42 4.29 15.45
C MET A 224 -1.09 4.53 15.60
N ALA A 225 -1.90 3.84 14.81
CA ALA A 225 -3.37 3.92 14.89
C ALA A 225 -3.92 3.52 16.27
N CYS A 226 -3.33 2.50 16.92
CA CYS A 226 -3.74 2.08 18.25
C CYS A 226 -3.38 3.13 19.32
N TYR A 227 -2.24 3.81 19.17
CA TYR A 227 -1.85 4.92 20.05
C TYR A 227 -2.78 6.12 19.89
N TYR A 228 -3.18 6.45 18.65
CA TYR A 228 -4.18 7.50 18.41
C TYR A 228 -5.55 7.15 19.00
N LEU A 229 -6.00 5.90 18.84
CA LEU A 229 -7.25 5.42 19.46
C LEU A 229 -7.19 5.48 20.98
N LYS A 230 -6.04 5.20 21.60
CA LYS A 230 -5.88 5.35 23.04
C LYS A 230 -6.05 6.80 23.51
N GLY A 231 -5.71 7.79 22.66
CA GLY A 231 -5.89 9.21 22.94
C GLY A 231 -7.36 9.66 23.04
N VAL A 232 -8.28 8.94 22.39
CA VAL A 232 -9.73 9.22 22.44
C VAL A 232 -10.53 8.20 23.27
N ALA A 233 -9.90 7.08 23.63
CA ALA A 233 -10.56 6.02 24.39
C ALA A 233 -10.73 6.38 25.88
N PRO A 234 -11.80 5.89 26.53
CA PRO A 234 -12.00 6.08 27.96
C PRO A 234 -10.80 5.64 28.81
N PRO A 235 -10.58 6.22 30.01
CA PRO A 235 -9.41 5.91 30.85
C PRO A 235 -9.27 4.43 31.21
N HIS A 236 -10.40 3.71 31.34
CA HIS A 236 -10.44 2.30 31.74
C HIS A 236 -10.01 1.33 30.64
N VAL A 237 -10.01 1.73 29.35
CA VAL A 237 -9.57 0.86 28.25
C VAL A 237 -8.05 0.89 28.20
N GLN A 238 -7.38 -0.23 28.43
CA GLN A 238 -5.93 -0.28 28.37
C GLN A 238 -5.44 -0.37 26.91
N LEU A 239 -4.22 0.10 26.65
CA LEU A 239 -3.63 0.01 25.30
C LEU A 239 -3.54 -1.46 24.83
N ILE A 240 -3.30 -2.38 25.77
CA ILE A 240 -3.27 -3.82 25.47
C ILE A 240 -4.61 -4.35 24.98
N ASP A 241 -5.74 -3.78 25.42
CA ASP A 241 -7.08 -4.19 24.97
C ASP A 241 -7.30 -3.78 23.51
N ILE A 242 -6.79 -2.60 23.14
CA ILE A 242 -6.81 -2.10 21.75
C ILE A 242 -5.93 -2.99 20.87
N PHE A 243 -4.73 -3.36 21.33
CA PHE A 243 -3.85 -4.27 20.58
C PHE A 243 -4.43 -5.67 20.42
N LYS A 244 -5.05 -6.23 21.47
CA LYS A 244 -5.74 -7.52 21.37
C LYS A 244 -6.90 -7.46 20.37
N GLY A 245 -7.62 -6.33 20.32
CA GLY A 245 -8.68 -6.09 19.36
C GLY A 245 -8.21 -5.97 17.91
N SER A 246 -7.01 -5.42 17.66
CA SER A 246 -6.46 -5.28 16.32
C SER A 246 -5.73 -6.53 15.82
N LEU A 247 -5.21 -7.38 16.72
CA LEU A 247 -4.41 -8.57 16.41
C LEU A 247 -5.02 -9.58 15.40
N PRO A 248 -6.36 -9.80 15.35
CA PRO A 248 -6.95 -10.69 14.36
C PRO A 248 -6.65 -10.27 12.92
N PHE A 249 -6.47 -8.98 12.65
CA PHE A 249 -6.23 -8.50 11.30
C PHE A 249 -4.81 -8.85 10.79
N PRO A 250 -3.70 -8.54 11.49
CA PRO A 250 -2.38 -9.02 11.12
C PRO A 250 -2.31 -10.55 11.01
N LEU A 251 -3.02 -11.28 11.89
CA LEU A 251 -3.08 -12.74 11.82
C LEU A 251 -3.67 -13.23 10.49
N MET A 252 -4.77 -12.62 10.02
CA MET A 252 -5.35 -12.96 8.72
C MET A 252 -4.38 -12.67 7.57
N VAL A 253 -3.60 -11.60 7.65
CA VAL A 253 -2.59 -11.29 6.63
C VAL A 253 -1.44 -12.30 6.66
N PHE A 254 -0.99 -12.75 7.84
CA PHE A 254 -0.01 -13.84 7.93
C PHE A 254 -0.54 -15.14 7.32
N VAL A 255 -1.81 -15.48 7.57
CA VAL A 255 -2.45 -16.63 6.92
C VAL A 255 -2.47 -16.44 5.40
N ALA A 256 -2.83 -15.24 4.91
CA ALA A 256 -2.80 -14.93 3.49
C ALA A 256 -1.38 -15.04 2.91
N MET A 257 -0.35 -14.60 3.63
CA MET A 257 1.05 -14.76 3.22
C MET A 257 1.42 -16.24 3.10
N VAL A 258 1.02 -17.08 4.06
CA VAL A 258 1.23 -18.53 3.99
C VAL A 258 0.53 -19.11 2.76
N VAL A 259 -0.73 -18.72 2.49
CA VAL A 259 -1.45 -19.15 1.30
C VAL A 259 -0.73 -18.73 0.01
N VAL A 260 -0.22 -17.50 -0.04
CA VAL A 260 0.57 -16.99 -1.17
C VAL A 260 1.86 -17.79 -1.35
N TYR A 261 2.54 -18.16 -0.25
CA TYR A 261 3.69 -19.07 -0.30
C TYR A 261 3.35 -20.43 -0.89
N LEU A 262 2.19 -20.99 -0.53
CA LEU A 262 1.74 -22.29 -1.03
C LEU A 262 1.24 -22.21 -2.48
N TYR A 263 0.66 -21.08 -2.89
CA TYR A 263 -0.03 -20.91 -4.18
C TYR A 263 0.40 -19.63 -4.89
N GLN A 264 1.65 -19.61 -5.37
CA GLN A 264 2.23 -18.46 -6.08
C GLN A 264 1.42 -18.05 -7.33
N GLY A 265 0.75 -19.02 -7.97
CA GLY A 265 -0.11 -18.77 -9.12
C GLY A 265 -1.26 -17.80 -8.84
N MET A 266 -1.71 -17.65 -7.59
CA MET A 266 -2.74 -16.64 -7.25
C MET A 266 -2.24 -15.21 -7.46
N VAL A 267 -0.95 -14.97 -7.24
CA VAL A 267 -0.33 -13.64 -7.42
C VAL A 267 -0.03 -13.37 -8.89
N LEU A 268 0.43 -14.39 -9.62
CA LEU A 268 0.90 -14.24 -11.00
C LEU A 268 -0.23 -14.32 -12.04
N TRP A 269 -1.33 -15.02 -11.72
CA TRP A 269 -2.44 -15.25 -12.66
C TRP A 269 -3.02 -13.96 -13.26
N LEU A 270 -3.34 -12.98 -12.42
CA LEU A 270 -3.97 -11.73 -12.89
C LEU A 270 -2.99 -10.90 -13.77
N PRO A 271 -1.74 -10.65 -13.34
CA PRO A 271 -0.72 -10.07 -14.21
C PRO A 271 -0.52 -10.81 -15.53
N ASP A 272 -0.50 -12.14 -15.52
CA ASP A 272 -0.30 -12.94 -16.73
C ASP A 272 -1.47 -12.78 -17.70
N CYS A 273 -2.71 -12.74 -17.19
CA CYS A 273 -3.90 -12.51 -18.01
C CYS A 273 -3.94 -11.11 -18.64
N PHE A 274 -3.49 -10.07 -17.95
CA PHE A 274 -3.59 -8.68 -18.41
C PHE A 274 -2.37 -8.19 -19.20
N TYR A 275 -1.17 -8.61 -18.81
CA TYR A 275 0.08 -8.15 -19.42
C TYR A 275 0.67 -9.14 -20.43
N GLY A 276 0.16 -10.37 -20.51
CA GLY A 276 0.58 -11.35 -21.52
C GLY A 276 2.06 -11.75 -21.47
N VAL A 277 2.75 -11.51 -20.34
CA VAL A 277 4.21 -11.73 -20.19
C VAL A 277 4.55 -13.20 -19.89
N GLY A 278 3.56 -14.08 -19.86
CA GLY A 278 3.80 -15.51 -19.84
C GLY A 278 4.32 -15.98 -21.20
N GLU A 279 5.64 -16.13 -21.34
CA GLU A 279 6.07 -17.44 -21.83
C GLU A 279 5.40 -18.45 -20.90
N PHE A 280 4.32 -19.07 -21.38
CA PHE A 280 3.77 -20.25 -20.75
C PHE A 280 4.89 -21.30 -20.81
N LYS A 281 5.81 -21.29 -19.83
CA LYS A 281 6.68 -22.42 -19.59
C LYS A 281 5.72 -23.57 -19.30
N PRO A 282 5.60 -24.56 -20.20
CA PRO A 282 4.68 -25.67 -19.98
C PRO A 282 5.19 -26.39 -18.73
N GLY A 283 4.55 -26.13 -17.60
CA GLY A 283 5.06 -26.62 -16.31
C GLY A 283 4.68 -25.80 -15.09
N VAL A 284 4.42 -24.49 -15.20
CA VAL A 284 3.90 -23.68 -14.07
C VAL A 284 2.38 -23.60 -14.19
N SER A 285 1.75 -24.78 -14.18
CA SER A 285 0.31 -24.90 -13.95
C SER A 285 0.02 -24.59 -12.48
N PHE A 286 -1.24 -24.30 -12.17
CA PHE A 286 -1.87 -24.19 -10.84
C PHE A 286 -1.52 -25.35 -9.86
N CYS A 287 -0.74 -26.33 -10.32
CA CYS A 287 -0.40 -27.61 -9.71
C CYS A 287 1.10 -27.97 -9.90
N SER A 288 2.05 -27.04 -9.67
CA SER A 288 3.50 -27.35 -9.70
C SER A 288 4.18 -27.35 -8.33
N TRP A 289 3.43 -27.71 -7.29
CA TRP A 289 3.85 -27.77 -5.88
C TRP A 289 5.03 -28.73 -5.65
N GLU A 290 5.16 -29.79 -6.45
CA GLU A 290 6.17 -30.85 -6.27
C GLU A 290 7.61 -30.43 -6.60
N ARG A 291 7.79 -29.36 -7.41
CA ARG A 291 9.13 -28.92 -7.84
C ARG A 291 9.85 -28.03 -6.83
N PHE A 292 9.14 -27.39 -5.91
CA PHE A 292 9.73 -26.44 -4.96
C PHE A 292 10.19 -27.10 -3.65
N ILE A 293 9.65 -28.27 -3.31
CA ILE A 293 10.09 -29.08 -2.16
C ILE A 293 11.29 -29.98 -2.52
N SER A 294 11.52 -30.21 -3.82
CA SER A 294 12.56 -31.12 -4.31
C SER A 294 13.93 -30.47 -4.59
N TYR A 295 14.13 -29.20 -4.22
CA TYR A 295 15.42 -28.49 -4.31
C TYR A 295 15.85 -27.91 -2.95
#